data_AF-A0A0F8YZ44-F1
#
_entry.id   AF-A0A0F8YZ44-F1
#
_cell.length_a   1.000
_cell.length_b   1.000
_cell.length_c   1.000
_cell.angle_alpha   90.00
_cell.angle_beta   90.00
_cell.angle_gamma   90.00
#
_symmetry.space_group_name_H-M   'P 1'
#
loop_
_entity.id
_entity.type
_entity.pdbx_description
1 polymer ?
#
loop_
_entity_poly.entity_id
_entity_poly.type
_entity_poly.pdbx_seq_one_letter_code
_entity_poly.pdbx_strand_id
1 'polypeptide(L)'
;MNKTPRLSKSGIEYLDYPWGIWSGCRNLVTGVCSVKACWAKGLTSHYPKLYPNGFEPTYYPEAINSPMKLNKPSIISVGWVGDVIGYGLEYKEDIFDIIYNCPQHTFI
;
A
#
# COMPACT_ATOMS: atom_id res chain seq x y z
N MET A 1 -7.31 -11.15 16.83
CA MET A 1 -7.20 -10.93 15.37
C MET A 1 -6.97 -9.46 15.13
N ASN A 2 -5.98 -9.10 14.30
CA ASN A 2 -5.72 -7.70 13.95
C ASN A 2 -6.93 -7.18 13.15
N LYS A 3 -7.62 -6.14 13.63
CA LYS A 3 -8.87 -5.66 13.00
C LYS A 3 -8.61 -4.95 11.67
N THR A 4 -7.38 -4.47 11.46
CA THR A 4 -6.93 -3.70 10.30
C THR A 4 -5.63 -4.30 9.74
N PRO A 5 -5.69 -5.45 9.06
CA PRO A 5 -4.51 -6.07 8.45
C PRO A 5 -3.77 -5.10 7.51
N ARG A 6 -2.45 -5.04 7.65
CA ARG A 6 -1.53 -4.17 6.87
C ARG A 6 -1.95 -2.69 6.80
N LEU A 7 -2.60 -2.19 7.86
CA LEU A 7 -2.96 -0.78 8.03
C LEU A 7 -2.62 -0.38 9.46
N SER A 8 -1.48 0.27 9.64
CA SER A 8 -0.94 0.71 10.93
C SER A 8 -0.80 2.22 10.97
N LYS A 9 -0.82 2.83 12.16
CA LYS A 9 -0.55 4.27 12.27
C LYS A 9 0.85 4.59 11.72
N SER A 10 0.91 5.65 10.94
CA SER A 10 2.15 6.22 10.41
C SER A 10 2.73 7.25 11.40
N GLY A 11 4.04 7.49 11.28
CA GLY A 11 4.75 8.57 11.99
C GLY A 11 5.00 9.81 11.11
N ILE A 12 4.39 9.86 9.92
CA ILE A 12 4.53 10.94 8.94
C ILE A 12 3.45 11.99 9.21
N GLU A 13 3.84 13.25 9.29
CA GLU A 13 2.99 14.37 9.72
C GLU A 13 1.72 14.59 8.87
N TYR A 14 1.76 14.20 7.59
CA TYR A 14 0.66 14.38 6.63
C TYR A 14 -0.07 13.08 6.27
N LEU A 15 0.26 11.96 6.94
CA LEU A 15 -0.28 10.63 6.61
C LEU A 15 -0.59 9.84 7.88
N ASP A 16 -1.87 9.55 8.11
CA ASP A 16 -2.30 8.81 9.28
C ASP A 16 -2.04 7.30 9.14
N TYR A 17 -2.32 6.72 7.97
CA TYR A 17 -2.17 5.27 7.74
C TYR A 17 -1.69 4.94 6.32
N PRO A 18 -0.63 4.14 6.14
CA PRO A 18 -0.32 3.54 4.86
C PRO A 18 -1.17 2.28 4.67
N TRP A 19 -1.96 2.23 3.60
CA TRP A 19 -2.75 1.05 3.25
C TRP A 19 -1.90 0.07 2.46
N GLY A 20 -1.39 -0.95 3.17
CA GLY A 20 -0.49 -1.97 2.63
C GLY A 20 -1.19 -3.05 1.80
N ILE A 21 -2.15 -2.66 0.95
CA ILE A 21 -2.87 -3.55 0.01
C ILE A 21 -1.97 -4.07 -1.12
N TRP A 22 -0.87 -3.38 -1.36
CA TRP A 22 0.07 -3.66 -2.43
C TRP A 22 1.51 -3.44 -1.95
N SER A 23 2.45 -4.20 -2.51
CA SER A 23 3.87 -3.84 -2.47
C SER A 23 4.58 -4.18 -3.77
N GLY A 24 5.73 -3.54 -3.98
CA GLY A 24 6.64 -3.86 -5.07
C GLY A 24 6.29 -3.18 -6.39
N CYS A 25 7.30 -3.13 -7.25
CA CYS A 25 7.21 -2.70 -8.64
C CYS A 25 8.43 -3.23 -9.41
N ARG A 26 8.37 -3.22 -10.74
CA ARG A 26 9.52 -3.60 -11.59
C ARG A 26 10.20 -2.41 -12.25
N ASN A 27 9.86 -1.17 -11.88
CA ASN A 27 10.36 0.02 -12.56
C ASN A 27 11.89 0.17 -12.43
N LEU A 28 12.49 -0.29 -11.33
CA LEU A 28 13.95 -0.31 -11.18
C LEU A 28 14.63 -1.32 -12.13
N VAL A 29 14.10 -2.54 -12.22
CA VAL A 29 14.72 -3.61 -13.03
C VAL A 29 14.47 -3.42 -14.52
N THR A 30 13.38 -2.76 -14.89
CA THR A 30 13.03 -2.39 -16.28
C THR A 30 13.70 -1.09 -16.74
N GLY A 31 14.36 -0.35 -15.84
CA GLY A 31 15.00 0.94 -16.15
C GLY A 31 14.04 2.13 -16.27
N VAL A 32 12.74 1.95 -16.06
CA VAL A 32 11.73 3.03 -16.07
C VAL A 32 11.96 4.01 -14.91
N CYS A 33 12.35 3.50 -13.74
CA CYS A 33 12.67 4.32 -12.58
C CYS A 33 14.18 4.53 -12.48
N SER A 34 14.62 5.77 -12.61
CA SER A 34 16.04 6.18 -12.59
C SER A 34 16.60 6.40 -11.17
N VAL A 35 15.80 6.15 -10.13
CA VAL A 35 16.26 6.34 -8.74
C VAL A 35 17.41 5.37 -8.42
N LYS A 36 18.47 5.90 -7.81
CA LYS A 36 19.66 5.12 -7.46
C LYS A 36 19.41 4.15 -6.30
N ALA A 37 18.52 4.52 -5.38
CA ALA A 37 18.14 3.72 -4.23
C ALA A 37 16.65 3.91 -3.93
N CYS A 38 15.85 2.86 -4.20
CA CYS A 38 14.44 2.86 -3.85
C CYS A 38 14.28 2.48 -2.37
N TRP A 39 13.78 3.41 -1.57
CA TRP A 39 13.54 3.17 -0.14
C TRP A 39 12.53 2.05 0.10
N ALA A 40 11.49 1.92 -0.74
CA ALA A 40 10.47 0.88 -0.61
C ALA A 40 11.07 -0.53 -0.85
N LYS A 41 11.99 -0.66 -1.80
CA LYS A 41 12.77 -1.89 -2.01
C LYS A 41 13.60 -2.25 -0.78
N GLY A 42 14.30 -1.26 -0.21
CA GLY A 42 15.03 -1.43 1.05
C GLY A 42 14.11 -1.91 2.18
N LEU A 43 12.95 -1.28 2.34
CA LEU A 43 11.97 -1.63 3.38
C LEU A 43 11.52 -3.10 3.27
N THR A 44 11.18 -3.57 2.06
CA THR A 44 10.78 -4.97 1.88
C THR A 44 11.90 -5.96 2.23
N SER A 45 13.15 -5.59 1.96
CA SER A 45 14.33 -6.39 2.33
C SER A 45 14.57 -6.42 3.84
N HIS A 46 14.30 -5.32 4.54
CA HIS A 46 14.42 -5.23 6.00
C HIS A 46 13.32 -6.01 6.74
N TYR A 47 12.13 -6.14 6.16
CA TYR A 47 10.97 -6.79 6.79
C TYR A 47 10.46 -8.02 6.00
N PRO A 48 11.27 -9.08 5.82
CA PRO A 48 10.94 -10.21 4.95
C PRO A 48 9.72 -11.01 5.44
N LYS A 49 9.41 -10.99 6.74
CA LYS A 49 8.19 -11.62 7.27
C LYS A 49 6.92 -10.90 6.84
N LEU A 50 6.99 -9.57 6.65
CA LEU A 50 5.86 -8.76 6.18
C LEU A 50 5.77 -8.75 4.65
N TYR A 51 6.92 -8.88 3.98
CA TYR A 51 7.05 -8.91 2.52
C TYR A 51 7.76 -10.20 2.08
N PRO A 52 7.07 -11.35 2.11
CA PRO A 52 7.68 -12.65 1.82
C PRO A 52 8.20 -12.76 0.37
N ASN A 53 7.63 -11.97 -0.55
CA ASN A 53 8.04 -11.91 -1.96
C ASN A 53 9.07 -10.79 -2.23
N GLY A 54 9.64 -10.18 -1.18
CA GLY A 54 10.53 -9.03 -1.32
C GLY A 54 9.84 -7.85 -2.01
N PHE A 55 10.49 -7.29 -3.04
CA PHE A 55 9.98 -6.13 -3.78
C PHE A 55 9.27 -6.48 -5.09
N GLU A 56 8.91 -7.76 -5.29
CA GLU A 56 8.07 -8.13 -6.42
C GLU A 56 6.64 -7.59 -6.26
N PRO A 57 6.01 -7.11 -7.35
CA PRO A 57 4.57 -6.82 -7.42
C PRO A 57 3.74 -7.88 -6.70
N THR A 58 3.12 -7.49 -5.58
CA THR A 58 2.38 -8.40 -4.72
C THR A 58 1.11 -7.72 -4.20
N TYR A 59 -0.02 -8.40 -4.37
CA TYR A 59 -1.32 -8.05 -3.79
C TYR A 59 -1.52 -8.75 -2.45
N TYR A 60 -2.14 -8.05 -1.50
CA TYR A 60 -2.43 -8.55 -0.14
C TYR A 60 -3.93 -8.54 0.14
N PRO A 61 -4.69 -9.54 -0.35
CA PRO A 61 -6.16 -9.55 -0.29
C PRO A 61 -6.71 -9.44 1.12
N GLU A 62 -5.96 -9.89 2.13
CA GLU A 62 -6.36 -9.76 3.53
C GLU A 62 -6.55 -8.31 3.96
N ALA A 63 -5.90 -7.35 3.29
CA ALA A 63 -5.89 -5.93 3.64
C ALA A 63 -6.96 -5.09 2.94
N ILE A 64 -7.72 -5.64 1.99
CA ILE A 64 -8.63 -4.85 1.13
C ILE A 64 -9.67 -4.07 1.96
N ASN A 65 -10.25 -4.71 2.97
CA ASN A 65 -11.29 -4.10 3.80
C ASN A 65 -10.75 -3.29 4.98
N SER A 66 -9.43 -3.11 5.11
CA SER A 66 -8.84 -2.43 6.27
C SER A 66 -9.30 -0.98 6.44
N PRO A 67 -9.39 -0.13 5.39
CA PRO A 67 -9.86 1.24 5.54
C PRO A 67 -11.28 1.33 6.13
N MET A 68 -12.19 0.42 5.73
CA MET A 68 -13.58 0.38 6.22
C MET A 68 -13.71 0.16 7.73
N LYS A 69 -12.64 -0.27 8.41
CA LYS A 69 -12.63 -0.50 9.86
C LYS A 69 -12.22 0.74 10.66
N LEU A 70 -11.82 1.83 9.99
CA LEU A 70 -11.49 3.10 10.62
C LEU A 70 -12.74 3.96 10.77
N ASN A 71 -13.09 4.30 12.01
CA ASN A 71 -14.27 5.13 12.29
C ASN A 71 -14.01 6.64 12.20
N LYS A 72 -12.75 7.06 12.36
CA LYS A 72 -12.37 8.48 12.37
C LYS A 72 -11.91 8.89 10.97
N PRO A 73 -12.25 10.10 10.50
CA PRO A 73 -11.62 10.68 9.32
C PRO A 73 -10.10 10.56 9.40
N SER A 74 -9.45 10.20 8.30
CA SER A 74 -8.01 9.90 8.27
C SER A 74 -7.48 10.10 6.85
N ILE A 75 -6.20 10.45 6.75
CA ILE A 75 -5.45 10.50 5.50
C ILE A 75 -4.77 9.14 5.30
N ILE A 76 -5.09 8.46 4.21
CA ILE A 76 -4.67 7.08 3.93
C ILE A 76 -3.91 7.04 2.61
N SER A 77 -2.68 6.53 2.59
CA SER A 77 -1.94 6.40 1.34
C SER A 77 -2.22 5.07 0.64
N VAL A 78 -2.43 5.13 -0.67
CA VAL A 78 -2.67 3.96 -1.51
C VAL A 78 -1.35 3.57 -2.17
N GLY A 79 -0.80 2.39 -1.82
CA GLY A 79 0.39 1.87 -2.47
C GLY A 79 1.73 2.46 -1.98
N TRP A 80 1.83 2.83 -0.70
CA TRP A 80 3.05 3.41 -0.10
C TRP A 80 4.35 2.62 -0.38
N VAL A 81 4.29 1.29 -0.42
CA VAL A 81 5.48 0.41 -0.59
C VAL A 81 5.47 -0.29 -1.96
N GLY A 82 5.06 0.40 -3.02
CA GLY A 82 5.06 -0.17 -4.37
C GLY A 82 4.45 0.75 -5.43
N ASP A 83 4.09 0.17 -6.56
CA ASP A 83 3.40 0.87 -7.66
C ASP A 83 2.15 0.10 -8.05
N VAL A 84 1.06 0.35 -7.33
CA VAL A 84 -0.24 -0.31 -7.57
C VAL A 84 -0.89 0.17 -8.87
N ILE A 85 -0.59 1.38 -9.32
CA ILE A 85 -1.15 1.93 -10.56
C ILE A 85 -0.49 1.25 -11.77
N GLY A 86 0.83 1.08 -11.76
CA GLY A 86 1.56 0.44 -12.84
C GLY A 86 1.39 -1.08 -12.90
N TYR A 87 1.14 -1.74 -11.77
CA TYR A 87 1.21 -3.21 -11.68
C TYR A 87 -0.02 -3.88 -11.05
N GLY A 88 -0.97 -3.12 -10.49
CA GLY A 88 -2.15 -3.62 -9.79
C GLY A 88 -3.47 -3.30 -10.47
N LEU A 89 -3.46 -2.98 -11.77
CA LEU A 89 -4.67 -2.56 -12.52
C LEU A 89 -5.78 -3.61 -12.54
N GLU A 90 -5.45 -4.89 -12.38
CA GLU A 90 -6.44 -5.97 -12.27
C GLU A 90 -7.29 -5.87 -10.99
N TYR A 91 -6.82 -5.16 -9.96
CA TYR A 91 -7.54 -4.94 -8.68
C TYR A 91 -8.11 -3.52 -8.56
N LYS A 92 -8.06 -2.71 -9.63
CA LYS A 92 -8.43 -1.29 -9.56
C LYS A 92 -9.87 -1.06 -9.10
N GLU A 93 -10.80 -1.90 -9.54
CA GLU A 93 -12.22 -1.77 -9.20
C GLU A 93 -12.43 -2.07 -7.71
N ASP A 94 -11.85 -3.15 -7.19
CA ASP A 94 -11.91 -3.47 -5.74
C ASP A 94 -11.33 -2.33 -4.88
N ILE A 95 -10.21 -1.73 -5.32
CA ILE A 95 -9.57 -0.62 -4.61
C ILE A 95 -10.46 0.62 -4.65
N PHE A 96 -11.02 0.96 -5.81
CA PHE A 96 -11.91 2.10 -5.95
C PHE A 96 -13.23 1.91 -5.20
N ASP A 97 -13.78 0.71 -5.15
CA ASP A 97 -14.95 0.40 -4.34
C ASP A 97 -14.70 0.71 -2.86
N ILE A 98 -13.54 0.35 -2.33
CA ILE A 98 -13.18 0.71 -0.94
C ILE A 98 -13.07 2.22 -0.78
N ILE A 99 -12.43 2.92 -1.72
CA ILE A 99 -12.29 4.39 -1.68
C ILE A 99 -13.67 5.07 -1.69
N TYR A 100 -14.57 4.66 -2.60
CA TYR A 100 -15.90 5.25 -2.73
C TYR A 100 -16.81 4.93 -1.54
N ASN A 101 -16.66 3.76 -0.92
CA ASN A 101 -17.40 3.37 0.28
C ASN A 101 -16.82 3.94 1.59
N CYS A 102 -15.68 4.65 1.53
CA CYS A 102 -15.06 5.29 2.69
C CYS A 102 -14.91 6.82 2.50
N PRO A 103 -16.00 7.56 2.25
CA PRO A 103 -15.95 8.99 1.93
C PRO A 103 -15.47 9.87 3.09
N GLN A 104 -15.43 9.35 4.32
CA GLN A 104 -14.88 10.03 5.49
C GLN A 104 -13.34 10.12 5.47
N HIS A 105 -12.66 9.35 4.64
CA HIS A 105 -11.20 9.35 4.53
C HIS A 105 -10.73 10.12 3.30
N THR A 106 -9.53 10.68 3.40
CA THR A 106 -8.82 11.24 2.24
C THR A 106 -7.79 10.21 1.79
N PHE A 107 -7.92 9.72 0.56
CA PHE A 107 -6.94 8.81 -0.03
C PHE A 107 -5.90 9.59 -0.85
N ILE A 108 -4.62 9.32 -0.62
CA ILE A 108 -3.48 9.99 -1.30
C ILE A 108 -2.50 9.00 -1.93
#